data_AF-A0A380E4P2-F1
#
_entry.id   AF-A0A380E4P2-F1
#
_cell.length_a   1.000
_cell.length_b   1.000
_cell.length_c   1.000
_cell.angle_alpha   90.00
_cell.angle_beta   90.00
_cell.angle_gamma   90.00
#
_symmetry.space_group_name_H-M   'P 1'
#
loop_
_entity.id
_entity.type
_entity.pdbx_description
1 polymer ?
#
loop_
_entity_poly.entity_id
_entity_poly.type
_entity_poly.pdbx_seq_one_letter_code
_entity_poly.pdbx_strand_id
1 'polypeptide(L)'
;MASHYLFEYIHPFYDGNGRVGRFIIAKLLSDYYDNYTALTFSYVINRNKSKYYKAFMIASNHLNCGDLTEFIDTMLELLIAGQERILDELIPKMDATEKLTLYLTSHYKQIDYEFLYLLSMDKLFGNKRNRLTLIDLENILGVGRVKINNTIKKYDNYLVKIKSRPTIYEISDEFLNSIIK
;
A
#
# COMPACT_ATOMS: atom_id res chain seq x y z
N MET A 1 13.71 19.44 1.02
CA MET A 1 14.92 18.60 0.97
C MET A 1 16.10 19.22 1.71
N ALA A 2 16.56 20.43 1.37
CA ALA A 2 17.69 21.09 2.07
C ALA A 2 17.48 21.25 3.60
N SER A 3 16.26 21.58 4.04
CA SER A 3 15.91 21.63 5.47
C SER A 3 16.11 20.31 6.21
N HIS A 4 15.85 19.19 5.54
CA HIS A 4 16.08 17.85 6.09
C HIS A 4 17.57 17.55 6.26
N TYR A 5 18.40 17.95 5.29
CA TYR A 5 19.85 17.88 5.43
C TYR A 5 20.33 18.68 6.64
N LEU A 6 19.94 19.96 6.73
CA LEU A 6 20.38 20.85 7.80
C LEU A 6 20.00 20.32 9.19
N PHE A 7 18.77 19.80 9.34
CA PHE A 7 18.32 19.23 10.60
C PHE A 7 19.17 18.02 11.04
N GLU A 8 19.40 17.06 10.13
CA GLU A 8 20.19 15.87 10.42
C GLU A 8 21.67 16.19 10.65
N TYR A 9 22.20 17.22 9.96
CA TYR A 9 23.57 17.70 10.10
C TYR A 9 23.82 18.40 11.44
N ILE A 10 22.91 19.28 11.88
CA ILE A 10 22.99 19.98 13.17
C ILE A 10 22.88 18.99 14.33
N HIS A 11 22.10 17.91 14.14
CA HIS A 11 21.92 16.83 15.12
C HIS A 11 21.51 17.34 16.52
N PRO A 12 20.40 18.10 16.63
CA PRO A 12 20.07 18.87 17.84
C PRO A 12 19.72 18.04 19.09
N PHE A 13 19.40 16.75 18.93
CA PHE A 13 19.00 15.88 20.03
C PHE A 13 20.07 14.83 20.36
N TYR A 14 20.05 14.28 21.58
CA TYR A 14 20.97 13.21 21.99
C TYR A 14 20.73 11.88 21.25
N ASP A 15 19.46 11.56 20.98
CA ASP A 15 19.04 10.42 20.16
C ASP A 15 17.77 10.82 19.39
N GLY A 16 17.48 10.10 18.30
CA GLY A 16 16.23 10.23 17.58
C GLY A 16 16.24 11.21 16.42
N ASN A 17 17.35 11.91 16.15
CA ASN A 17 17.46 12.86 15.04
C ASN A 17 16.99 12.26 13.71
N GLY A 18 17.52 11.09 13.35
CA GLY A 18 17.11 10.36 12.14
C GLY A 18 15.60 10.08 12.04
N ARG A 19 14.93 9.84 13.17
CA ARG A 19 13.48 9.59 13.21
C ARG A 19 12.70 10.88 13.07
N VAL A 20 13.13 11.94 13.77
CA VAL A 20 12.49 13.25 13.75
C VAL A 20 12.68 13.93 12.38
N GLY A 21 13.86 13.88 11.79
CA GLY A 21 14.12 14.45 10.46
C GLY A 21 13.25 13.79 9.40
N ARG A 22 13.21 12.44 9.39
CA ARG A 22 12.31 11.69 8.50
C ARG A 22 10.83 12.00 8.72
N PHE A 23 10.42 12.26 9.95
CA PHE A 23 9.05 12.70 10.25
C PHE A 23 8.78 14.10 9.70
N ILE A 24 9.67 15.06 9.90
CA ILE A 24 9.54 16.45 9.41
C ILE A 24 9.42 16.46 7.88
N ILE A 25 10.32 15.76 7.18
CA ILE A 25 10.26 15.70 5.71
C ILE A 25 9.00 14.99 5.21
N ALA A 26 8.56 13.91 5.87
CA ALA A 26 7.31 13.23 5.51
C ALA A 26 6.09 14.15 5.72
N LYS A 27 6.07 14.93 6.81
CA LYS A 27 5.01 15.92 7.06
C LYS A 27 4.99 17.00 5.99
N LEU A 28 6.16 17.55 5.62
CA LEU A 28 6.26 18.51 4.53
C LEU A 28 5.77 17.93 3.21
N LEU A 29 6.18 16.71 2.85
CA LEU A 29 5.71 16.06 1.63
C LEU A 29 4.18 15.83 1.64
N SER A 30 3.62 15.46 2.79
CA SER A 30 2.17 15.30 2.96
C SER A 30 1.42 16.63 2.79
N ASP A 31 1.97 17.73 3.29
CA ASP A 31 1.35 19.06 3.22
C ASP A 31 1.42 19.69 1.82
N TYR A 32 2.52 19.48 1.09
CA TYR A 32 2.75 20.10 -0.21
C TYR A 32 2.32 19.22 -1.40
N TYR A 33 2.21 17.91 -1.21
CA TYR A 33 1.81 16.97 -2.24
C TYR A 33 0.60 16.16 -1.77
N ASP A 34 0.84 15.01 -1.13
CA ASP A 34 -0.20 14.11 -0.67
C ASP A 34 0.36 13.05 0.30
N ASN A 35 -0.54 12.36 0.99
CA ASN A 35 -0.20 11.35 1.99
C ASN A 35 0.51 10.12 1.38
N TYR A 36 0.21 9.75 0.14
CA TYR A 36 0.84 8.61 -0.52
C TYR A 36 2.30 8.94 -0.85
N THR A 37 2.58 10.14 -1.35
CA THR A 37 3.95 10.63 -1.57
C THR A 37 4.77 10.58 -0.28
N ALA A 38 4.22 11.03 0.85
CA ALA A 38 4.91 10.96 2.14
C ALA A 38 5.17 9.51 2.62
N LEU A 39 4.17 8.62 2.48
CA LEU A 39 4.26 7.22 2.88
C LEU A 39 5.27 6.44 2.02
N THR A 40 5.24 6.63 0.70
CA THR A 40 6.13 5.93 -0.23
C THR A 40 7.55 6.40 -0.10
N PHE A 41 7.78 7.69 0.18
CA PHE A 41 9.11 8.22 0.40
C PHE A 41 9.83 7.54 1.58
N SER A 42 9.14 7.42 2.72
CA SER A 42 9.66 6.70 3.90
C SER A 42 10.01 5.24 3.57
N TYR A 43 9.12 4.56 2.82
CA TYR A 43 9.35 3.20 2.38
C TYR A 43 10.56 3.05 1.44
N VAL A 44 10.71 3.95 0.47
CA VAL A 44 11.80 3.92 -0.50
C VAL A 44 13.14 4.25 0.16
N ILE A 45 13.19 5.21 1.09
CA ILE A 45 14.39 5.45 1.90
C ILE A 45 14.78 4.19 2.68
N ASN A 46 13.82 3.52 3.31
CA ASN A 46 14.11 2.33 4.10
C ASN A 46 14.65 1.16 3.25
N ARG A 47 14.26 1.06 1.97
CA ARG A 47 14.83 0.10 1.02
C ARG A 47 16.17 0.54 0.42
N ASN A 48 16.41 1.84 0.34
CA ASN A 48 17.61 2.43 -0.28
C ASN A 48 18.50 3.14 0.74
N LYS A 49 18.63 2.60 1.96
CA LYS A 49 19.39 3.23 3.06
C LYS A 49 20.80 3.61 2.67
N SER A 50 21.48 2.75 1.93
CA SER A 50 22.85 3.01 1.46
C SER A 50 22.92 4.26 0.59
N LYS A 51 22.03 4.38 -0.41
CA LYS A 51 21.95 5.55 -1.30
C LYS A 51 21.60 6.82 -0.52
N TYR A 52 20.61 6.73 0.37
CA TYR A 52 20.22 7.83 1.26
C TYR A 52 21.38 8.30 2.14
N TYR A 53 22.07 7.42 2.86
CA TYR A 53 23.18 7.81 3.73
C TYR A 53 24.41 8.27 2.94
N LYS A 54 24.66 7.72 1.75
CA LYS A 54 25.73 8.19 0.87
C LYS A 54 25.54 9.65 0.47
N ALA A 55 24.31 10.07 0.19
CA ALA A 55 24.01 11.48 -0.11
C ALA A 55 24.38 12.41 1.06
N PHE A 56 24.10 12.00 2.30
CA PHE A 56 24.55 12.74 3.49
C PHE A 56 26.07 12.81 3.59
N MET A 57 26.75 11.68 3.40
CA MET A 57 28.21 11.62 3.48
C MET A 57 28.87 12.56 2.47
N ILE A 58 28.38 12.59 1.23
CA ILE A 58 28.91 13.46 0.18
C ILE A 58 28.68 14.93 0.52
N ALA A 59 27.45 15.29 0.87
CA ALA A 59 27.10 16.67 1.22
C ALA A 59 27.90 17.19 2.44
N SER A 60 28.17 16.32 3.42
CA SER A 60 28.92 16.65 4.64
C SER A 60 30.44 16.69 4.46
N ASN A 61 30.97 16.28 3.31
CA ASN A 61 32.41 16.28 3.07
C ASN A 61 32.94 17.71 2.96
N HIS A 62 34.01 18.03 3.69
CA HIS A 62 34.67 19.33 3.61
C HIS A 62 35.07 19.73 2.17
N LEU A 63 35.45 18.77 1.33
CA LEU A 63 35.80 19.01 -0.08
C LEU A 63 34.60 19.34 -0.97
N ASN A 64 33.38 19.04 -0.51
CA ASN A 64 32.14 19.36 -1.21
C ASN A 64 31.73 20.83 -1.01
N CYS A 65 32.40 21.58 -0.12
CA CYS A 65 32.20 23.02 0.09
C CYS A 65 30.73 23.43 0.39
N GLY A 66 29.94 22.53 0.98
CA GLY A 66 28.54 22.77 1.33
C GLY A 66 27.56 22.70 0.16
N ASP A 67 27.97 22.15 -0.99
CA ASP A 67 27.07 21.95 -2.13
C ASP A 67 26.01 20.87 -1.82
N LEU A 68 24.73 21.22 -1.93
CA LEU A 68 23.63 20.29 -1.68
C LEU A 68 23.03 19.73 -2.98
N THR A 69 23.59 20.02 -4.15
CA THR A 69 23.03 19.62 -5.44
C THR A 69 22.88 18.10 -5.52
N GLU A 70 23.95 17.34 -5.33
CA GLU A 70 23.90 15.86 -5.38
C GLU A 70 22.96 15.27 -4.29
N PHE A 71 22.92 15.92 -3.12
CA PHE A 71 22.00 15.52 -2.06
C PHE A 71 20.54 15.69 -2.48
N ILE A 72 20.19 16.87 -3.01
CA ILE A 72 18.83 17.18 -3.44
C ILE A 72 18.44 16.27 -4.60
N ASP A 73 19.31 16.07 -5.58
CA ASP A 73 19.08 15.17 -6.71
C ASP A 73 18.81 13.74 -6.22
N THR A 74 19.66 13.21 -5.34
CA THR A 74 19.44 11.87 -4.76
C THR A 74 18.11 11.77 -4.03
N MET A 75 17.72 12.80 -3.30
CA MET A 75 16.46 12.82 -2.54
C MET A 75 15.24 12.92 -3.47
N LEU A 76 15.33 13.67 -4.57
CA LEU A 76 14.29 13.74 -5.59
C LEU A 76 14.16 12.41 -6.35
N GLU A 77 15.27 11.75 -6.68
CA GLU A 77 15.23 10.41 -7.29
C GLU A 77 14.53 9.39 -6.38
N LEU A 78 14.80 9.43 -5.07
CA LEU A 78 14.11 8.56 -4.10
C LEU A 78 12.62 8.90 -3.98
N LEU A 79 12.25 10.17 -4.13
CA LEU A 79 10.86 10.62 -4.12
C LEU A 79 10.10 10.10 -5.36
N ILE A 80 10.67 10.32 -6.55
CA ILE A 80 10.10 9.88 -7.83
C ILE A 80 9.95 8.37 -7.85
N ALA A 81 10.99 7.62 -7.47
CA ALA A 81 10.91 6.16 -7.39
C ALA A 81 9.83 5.68 -6.42
N GLY A 82 9.52 6.44 -5.36
CA GLY A 82 8.41 6.16 -4.45
C GLY A 82 7.03 6.37 -5.09
N GLN A 83 6.89 7.44 -5.87
CA GLN A 83 5.67 7.77 -6.59
C GLN A 83 5.40 6.79 -7.74
N GLU A 84 6.42 6.48 -8.56
CA GLU A 84 6.31 5.51 -9.65
C GLU A 84 5.89 4.13 -9.12
N ARG A 85 6.53 3.66 -8.04
CA ARG A 85 6.20 2.36 -7.46
C ARG A 85 4.74 2.24 -6.99
N ILE A 86 4.18 3.31 -6.42
CA ILE A 86 2.78 3.26 -5.97
C ILE A 86 1.82 3.34 -7.16
N LEU A 87 2.18 4.08 -8.21
CA LEU A 87 1.39 4.10 -9.45
C LEU A 87 1.37 2.72 -10.12
N ASP A 88 2.54 2.07 -10.24
CA ASP A 88 2.65 0.70 -10.78
C ASP A 88 1.84 -0.32 -9.99
N GLU A 89 1.68 -0.10 -8.67
CA GLU A 89 0.90 -0.98 -7.81
C GLU A 89 -0.61 -0.69 -7.87
N LEU A 90 -1.02 0.58 -7.94
CA LEU A 90 -2.41 0.99 -7.81
C LEU A 90 -3.15 1.07 -9.15
N ILE A 91 -2.50 1.47 -10.24
CA ILE A 91 -3.16 1.59 -11.55
C ILE A 91 -3.76 0.24 -12.01
N PRO A 92 -3.04 -0.89 -11.98
CA PRO A 92 -3.63 -2.18 -12.36
C PRO A 92 -4.76 -2.61 -11.43
N LYS A 93 -4.67 -2.28 -10.13
CA LYS A 93 -5.72 -2.60 -9.15
C LYS A 93 -6.97 -1.74 -9.38
N MET A 94 -6.82 -0.49 -9.83
CA MET A 94 -7.94 0.38 -10.20
C MET A 94 -8.67 -0.17 -11.43
N ASP A 95 -7.94 -0.52 -12.50
CA ASP A 95 -8.53 -1.15 -13.71
C ASP A 95 -9.24 -2.47 -13.36
N ALA A 96 -8.60 -3.32 -12.55
CA ALA A 96 -9.20 -4.55 -12.07
C ALA A 96 -10.49 -4.31 -11.27
N THR A 97 -10.50 -3.29 -10.42
CA THR A 97 -11.68 -2.93 -9.61
C THR A 97 -12.83 -2.46 -10.48
N GLU A 98 -12.56 -1.66 -11.51
CA GLU A 98 -13.59 -1.19 -12.45
C GLU A 98 -14.20 -2.36 -13.22
N LYS A 99 -13.38 -3.23 -13.80
CA LYS A 99 -13.82 -4.44 -14.51
C LYS A 99 -14.65 -5.37 -13.63
N LEU A 100 -14.18 -5.64 -12.41
CA LEU A 100 -14.89 -6.46 -11.44
C LEU A 100 -16.22 -5.83 -11.05
N THR A 101 -16.25 -4.52 -10.81
CA THR A 101 -17.48 -3.82 -10.44
C THR A 101 -18.51 -3.98 -11.55
N LEU A 102 -18.15 -3.65 -12.79
CA LEU A 102 -19.03 -3.74 -13.96
C LEU A 102 -19.56 -5.17 -14.17
N TYR A 103 -18.67 -6.16 -14.12
CA TYR A 103 -19.04 -7.55 -14.29
C TYR A 103 -19.97 -8.03 -13.18
N LEU A 104 -19.60 -7.80 -11.92
CA LEU A 104 -20.35 -8.32 -10.77
C LEU A 104 -21.73 -7.66 -10.65
N THR A 105 -21.86 -6.35 -10.91
CA THR A 105 -23.17 -5.67 -10.90
C THR A 105 -24.11 -6.16 -11.99
N SER A 106 -23.56 -6.63 -13.11
CA SER A 106 -24.34 -7.13 -14.25
C SER A 106 -24.83 -8.57 -14.07
N HIS A 107 -24.08 -9.39 -13.31
CA HIS A 107 -24.35 -10.83 -13.17
C HIS A 107 -24.96 -11.24 -11.82
N TYR A 108 -24.77 -10.42 -10.78
CA TYR A 108 -25.18 -10.75 -9.41
C TYR A 108 -25.99 -9.62 -8.78
N LYS A 109 -26.81 -9.95 -7.78
CA LYS A 109 -27.67 -8.99 -7.08
C LYS A 109 -27.59 -9.17 -5.58
N GLN A 110 -27.88 -8.09 -4.85
CA GLN A 110 -27.98 -8.09 -3.39
C GLN A 110 -26.72 -8.72 -2.74
N ILE A 111 -26.93 -9.66 -1.82
CA ILE A 111 -25.88 -10.30 -1.03
C ILE A 111 -24.84 -11.04 -1.88
N ASP A 112 -25.23 -11.58 -3.04
CA ASP A 112 -24.30 -12.32 -3.90
C ASP A 112 -23.26 -11.39 -4.52
N TYR A 113 -23.72 -10.21 -4.97
CA TYR A 113 -22.83 -9.15 -5.47
C TYR A 113 -21.90 -8.66 -4.34
N GLU A 114 -22.46 -8.28 -3.19
CA GLU A 114 -21.68 -7.71 -2.09
C GLU A 114 -20.63 -8.70 -1.57
N PHE A 115 -20.99 -9.98 -1.45
CA PHE A 115 -20.08 -11.04 -1.01
C PHE A 115 -18.91 -11.25 -1.98
N LEU A 116 -19.19 -11.40 -3.28
CA LEU A 116 -18.16 -11.60 -4.30
C LEU A 116 -17.30 -10.34 -4.49
N TYR A 117 -17.90 -9.16 -4.36
CA TYR A 117 -17.18 -7.89 -4.41
C TYR A 117 -16.21 -7.76 -3.24
N LEU A 118 -16.65 -8.00 -2.00
CA LEU A 118 -15.78 -7.92 -0.83
C LEU A 118 -14.61 -8.89 -0.90
N LEU A 119 -14.84 -10.14 -1.32
CA LEU A 119 -13.76 -11.12 -1.45
C LEU A 119 -12.82 -10.81 -2.62
N SER A 120 -13.33 -10.19 -3.70
CA SER A 120 -12.49 -9.68 -4.79
C SER A 120 -11.62 -8.52 -4.33
N MET A 121 -12.16 -7.58 -3.55
CA MET A 121 -11.38 -6.48 -2.96
C MET A 121 -10.35 -6.98 -1.95
N ASP A 122 -10.72 -7.96 -1.13
CA ASP A 122 -9.80 -8.63 -0.20
C ASP A 122 -8.66 -9.36 -0.94
N LYS A 123 -8.94 -9.93 -2.12
CA LYS A 123 -7.92 -10.52 -3.00
C LYS A 123 -6.98 -9.47 -3.59
N LEU A 124 -7.52 -8.37 -4.12
CA LEU A 124 -6.74 -7.33 -4.82
C LEU A 124 -5.89 -6.47 -3.86
N PHE A 125 -6.45 -6.11 -2.71
CA PHE A 125 -5.84 -5.15 -1.78
C PHE A 125 -5.36 -5.79 -0.48
N GLY A 126 -5.83 -7.00 -0.16
CA GLY A 126 -5.39 -7.73 1.02
C GLY A 126 -3.97 -8.28 0.90
N ASN A 127 -3.38 -8.53 2.05
CA ASN A 127 -2.10 -9.21 2.25
C ASN A 127 -2.28 -10.31 3.31
N LYS A 128 -1.24 -11.10 3.55
CA LYS A 128 -1.30 -12.26 4.48
C LYS A 128 -1.76 -11.92 5.91
N ARG A 129 -1.71 -10.64 6.33
CA ARG A 129 -1.98 -10.19 7.70
C ARG A 129 -3.36 -9.53 7.88
N ASN A 130 -4.05 -9.14 6.80
CA ASN A 130 -5.30 -8.38 6.87
C ASN A 130 -6.43 -8.98 6.01
N ARG A 131 -6.43 -10.31 5.83
CA ARG A 131 -7.49 -11.01 5.09
C ARG A 131 -8.80 -11.04 5.87
N LEU A 132 -9.92 -10.87 5.16
CA LEU A 132 -11.26 -10.96 5.74
C LEU A 132 -11.55 -12.37 6.27
N THR A 133 -11.87 -12.46 7.56
CA THR A 133 -12.41 -13.68 8.16
C THR A 133 -13.91 -13.81 7.88
N LEU A 134 -14.47 -15.00 8.07
CA LEU A 134 -15.93 -15.15 8.00
C LEU A 134 -16.68 -14.27 9.01
N ILE A 135 -16.08 -13.96 10.15
CA ILE A 135 -16.69 -13.07 11.15
C ILE A 135 -16.72 -11.64 10.60
N ASP A 136 -15.66 -11.20 9.94
CA ASP A 136 -15.62 -9.88 9.30
C ASP A 136 -16.68 -9.77 8.20
N LEU A 137 -16.85 -10.82 7.38
CA LEU A 137 -17.90 -10.83 6.35
C LEU A 137 -19.30 -10.75 6.93
N GLU A 138 -19.60 -11.47 8.03
CA GLU A 138 -20.90 -11.36 8.71
C GLU A 138 -21.17 -9.92 9.19
N ASN A 139 -20.16 -9.31 9.81
CA ASN A 139 -20.27 -7.95 10.35
C ASN A 139 -20.43 -6.91 9.24
N ILE A 140 -19.65 -7.01 8.16
CA ILE A 140 -19.68 -6.06 7.04
C ILE A 140 -20.99 -6.19 6.25
N LEU A 141 -21.43 -7.42 5.97
CA LEU A 141 -22.64 -7.67 5.18
C LEU A 141 -23.93 -7.58 6.00
N GLY A 142 -23.83 -7.52 7.34
CA GLY A 142 -25.00 -7.47 8.23
C GLY A 142 -25.89 -8.72 8.14
N VAL A 143 -25.32 -9.88 7.83
CA VAL A 143 -26.06 -11.14 7.69
C VAL A 143 -25.48 -12.24 8.59
N GLY A 144 -26.35 -13.10 9.10
CA GLY A 144 -25.92 -14.19 9.98
C GLY A 144 -25.16 -15.31 9.23
N ARG A 145 -24.34 -16.05 9.99
CA ARG A 145 -23.52 -17.19 9.53
C ARG A 145 -24.21 -18.16 8.58
N VAL A 146 -25.50 -18.46 8.79
CA VAL A 146 -26.25 -19.38 7.91
C VAL A 146 -26.32 -18.86 6.48
N LYS A 147 -26.59 -17.56 6.30
CA LYS A 147 -26.69 -16.93 4.98
C LYS A 147 -25.32 -16.90 4.30
N ILE A 148 -24.26 -16.53 5.04
CA ILE A 148 -22.87 -16.60 4.54
C ILE A 148 -22.50 -18.01 4.10
N ASN A 149 -22.79 -19.04 4.91
CA ASN A 149 -22.48 -20.42 4.57
C ASN A 149 -23.24 -20.91 3.32
N ASN A 150 -24.48 -20.45 3.12
CA ASN A 150 -25.24 -20.76 1.91
C ASN A 150 -24.63 -20.07 0.68
N THR A 151 -24.20 -18.82 0.80
CA THR A 151 -23.50 -18.10 -0.28
C THR A 151 -22.16 -18.77 -0.62
N ILE A 152 -21.39 -19.21 0.38
CA ILE A 152 -20.15 -19.98 0.16
C ILE A 152 -20.43 -21.25 -0.63
N LYS A 153 -21.42 -22.05 -0.23
CA LYS A 153 -21.81 -23.27 -0.94
C LYS A 153 -22.23 -22.99 -2.38
N LYS A 154 -22.95 -21.88 -2.60
CA LYS A 154 -23.42 -21.47 -3.94
C LYS A 154 -22.25 -21.15 -4.88
N TYR A 155 -21.18 -20.56 -4.35
CA TYR A 155 -20.02 -20.09 -5.12
C TYR A 155 -18.75 -20.88 -4.83
N ASP A 156 -18.85 -22.13 -4.38
CA ASP A 156 -17.70 -22.95 -3.94
C ASP A 156 -16.62 -23.06 -5.04
N ASN A 157 -17.03 -23.16 -6.31
CA ASN A 157 -16.13 -23.21 -7.47
C ASN A 157 -15.31 -21.92 -7.68
N TYR A 158 -15.74 -20.79 -7.10
CA TYR A 158 -15.05 -19.50 -7.20
C TYR A 158 -14.18 -19.21 -5.98
N LEU A 159 -14.18 -20.10 -4.98
CA LEU A 159 -13.59 -19.83 -3.68
C LEU A 159 -12.48 -20.82 -3.34
N VAL A 160 -11.43 -20.30 -2.72
CA VAL A 160 -10.33 -21.08 -2.15
C VAL A 160 -10.29 -20.81 -0.65
N LYS A 161 -10.33 -21.89 0.14
CA LYS A 161 -10.19 -21.79 1.59
C LYS A 161 -8.71 -21.70 1.97
N ILE A 162 -8.27 -20.54 2.45
CA ILE A 162 -6.86 -20.29 2.80
C ILE A 162 -6.56 -20.73 4.24
N LYS A 163 -7.53 -20.53 5.15
CA LYS A 163 -7.34 -20.80 6.58
C LYS A 163 -8.61 -21.36 7.19
N SER A 164 -8.47 -22.23 8.19
CA SER A 164 -9.61 -22.79 8.93
C SER A 164 -9.84 -22.19 10.31
N ARG A 165 -8.86 -21.49 10.91
CA ARG A 165 -8.95 -20.93 12.27
C ARG A 165 -8.17 -19.59 12.40
N PRO A 166 -8.83 -18.42 12.35
CA PRO A 166 -10.21 -18.23 11.89
C PRO A 166 -10.36 -18.65 10.42
N THR A 167 -11.60 -18.96 10.01
CA THR A 167 -11.88 -19.37 8.63
C THR A 167 -11.76 -18.18 7.68
N ILE A 168 -10.98 -18.34 6.62
CA ILE A 168 -10.72 -17.33 5.58
C ILE A 168 -10.92 -17.99 4.23
N TYR A 169 -11.70 -17.32 3.38
CA TYR A 169 -11.88 -17.66 1.97
C TYR A 169 -11.33 -16.55 1.10
N GLU A 170 -10.98 -16.90 -0.12
CA GLU A 170 -10.47 -15.99 -1.13
C GLU A 170 -11.07 -16.34 -2.48
N ILE A 171 -11.27 -15.35 -3.36
CA ILE A 171 -11.64 -15.59 -4.76
C ILE A 171 -10.51 -16.34 -5.49
N SER A 172 -10.87 -17.40 -6.22
CA SER A 172 -9.93 -18.18 -7.01
C SER A 172 -9.28 -17.33 -8.11
N ASP A 173 -8.00 -17.61 -8.40
CA ASP A 173 -7.29 -16.91 -9.48
C ASP A 173 -7.97 -17.15 -10.84
N GLU A 174 -8.62 -18.31 -11.03
CA GLU A 174 -9.37 -18.61 -12.25
C GLU A 174 -10.57 -17.67 -12.43
N PHE A 175 -11.38 -17.48 -11.39
CA PHE A 175 -12.51 -16.55 -11.43
C PHE A 175 -12.05 -15.09 -11.55
N LEU A 176 -10.99 -14.71 -10.85
CA LEU A 176 -10.45 -13.36 -10.93
C LEU A 176 -9.94 -13.04 -12.35
N ASN A 177 -9.18 -13.96 -12.94
CA ASN A 177 -8.59 -13.79 -14.26
C ASN A 177 -9.62 -13.87 -15.39
N SER A 178 -10.75 -14.54 -15.21
CA SER A 178 -11.82 -14.57 -16.23
C SER A 178 -12.53 -13.22 -16.38
N ILE A 179 -12.34 -12.29 -15.44
CA ILE A 179 -12.97 -10.97 -15.43
C ILE A 179 -11.98 -9.85 -15.76
N ILE A 180 -10.73 -9.95 -15.27
CA ILE A 180 -9.75 -8.84 -15.34
C ILE A 180 -8.86 -8.88 -16.60
N LYS A 181 -8.64 -10.06 -17.17
CA LYS A 181 -7.90 -10.21 -18.43
C LYS A 181 -8.72 -9.69 -19.62
#